data_AF-A0A2V4HHT6-F1
#
_entry.id   AF-A0A2V4HHT6-F1
#
_cell.length_a   1.000
_cell.length_b   1.000
_cell.length_c   1.000
_cell.angle_alpha   90.00
_cell.angle_beta   90.00
_cell.angle_gamma   90.00
#
_symmetry.space_group_name_H-M   'P 1'
#
loop_
_entity.id
_entity.type
_entity.pdbx_description
1 polymer ?
#
loop_
_entity_poly.entity_id
_entity_poly.type
_entity_poly.pdbx_seq_one_letter_code
_entity_poly.pdbx_strand_id
1 'polypeptide(L)'
;MQLSIRDASRFVIGAGSMRDRAIAASGNPAISLENVAQAALREGPDGQKIRQTIDALGEQESAWLRNTPPHTLRSDRVMQSRKAEADAFIAIHRAVISGVVFEAAGAGDKREAETGLRQSLTSAIEAIDQAPGSRADREGLLANLRDQVIAVASDGDFMKQLLRHSEQAYLAADLDKTFARYANPSLSRSEDLDGYGP
;
A
#
# COMPACT_ATOMS: atom_id res chain seq x y z
N MET A 1 -12.67 12.82 33.34
CA MET A 1 -12.64 12.56 31.89
C MET A 1 -11.29 11.91 31.59
N GLN A 2 -11.22 10.58 31.44
CA GLN A 2 -9.99 9.91 30.99
C GLN A 2 -9.87 10.17 29.48
N LEU A 3 -8.95 11.06 29.09
CA LEU A 3 -8.56 11.17 27.69
C LEU A 3 -7.94 9.83 27.30
N SER A 4 -8.49 9.18 26.27
CA SER A 4 -7.78 8.03 25.70
C SER A 4 -6.39 8.51 25.28
N ILE A 5 -5.34 7.68 25.41
CA ILE A 5 -3.97 8.03 25.02
C ILE A 5 -3.94 8.64 23.60
N ARG A 6 -4.86 8.17 22.74
CA ARG A 6 -5.07 8.66 21.39
C ARG A 6 -5.55 10.12 21.34
N ASP A 7 -6.51 10.51 22.16
CA ASP A 7 -7.05 11.87 22.16
C ASP A 7 -6.07 12.85 22.82
N ALA A 8 -5.35 12.41 23.85
CA ALA A 8 -4.25 13.18 24.42
C ALA A 8 -3.12 13.41 23.41
N SER A 9 -2.76 12.37 22.64
CA SER A 9 -1.72 12.47 21.60
C SER A 9 -2.13 13.43 20.48
N ARG A 10 -3.38 13.34 20.01
CA ARG A 10 -3.94 14.24 18.99
C ARG A 10 -3.93 15.69 19.43
N PHE A 11 -4.34 15.94 20.67
CA PHE A 11 -4.32 17.28 21.25
C PHE A 11 -2.90 17.85 21.30
N VAL A 12 -1.91 17.06 21.77
CA VAL A 12 -0.51 17.51 21.86
C VAL A 12 0.07 17.83 20.48
N ILE A 13 -0.22 17.01 19.47
CA ILE A 13 0.22 17.26 18.08
C ILE A 13 -0.43 18.53 17.53
N GLY A 14 -1.75 18.67 17.65
CA GLY A 14 -2.47 19.86 17.19
C GLY A 14 -2.01 21.14 17.89
N ALA A 15 -1.77 21.08 19.20
CA ALA A 15 -1.28 22.21 20.00
C ALA A 15 0.18 22.58 19.64
N GLY A 16 1.02 21.58 19.33
CA GLY A 16 2.37 21.80 18.82
C GLY A 16 2.36 22.50 17.46
N SER A 17 1.57 22.00 16.50
CA SER A 17 1.42 22.63 15.18
C SER A 17 0.85 24.04 15.27
N MET A 18 -0.09 24.28 16.20
CA MET A 18 -0.63 25.62 16.45
C MET A 18 0.42 26.57 17.03
N ARG A 19 1.25 26.09 17.97
CA ARG A 19 2.37 26.84 18.53
C ARG A 19 3.33 27.27 17.44
N ASP A 20 3.74 26.35 16.57
CA ASP A 20 4.73 26.64 15.53
C ASP A 20 4.21 27.68 14.52
N ARG A 21 2.91 27.61 14.18
CA ARG A 21 2.25 28.64 13.37
C ARG A 21 2.14 29.98 14.09
N ALA A 22 1.89 29.98 15.40
CA ALA A 22 1.83 31.20 16.20
C ALA A 22 3.22 31.86 16.33
N ILE A 23 4.29 31.07 16.50
CA ILE A 23 5.67 31.56 16.49
C ILE A 23 5.99 32.17 15.13
N ALA A 24 5.66 31.48 14.03
CA ALA A 24 5.90 31.99 12.68
C ALA A 24 5.14 33.29 12.37
N ALA A 25 3.90 33.42 12.86
CA ALA A 25 3.08 34.61 12.63
C ALA A 25 3.46 35.81 13.52
N SER A 26 3.94 35.55 14.74
CA SER A 26 4.26 36.61 15.72
C SER A 26 5.75 36.96 15.80
N GLY A 27 6.63 36.12 15.24
CA GLY A 27 8.08 36.21 15.38
C GLY A 27 8.58 35.96 16.80
N ASN A 28 7.71 35.55 17.73
CA ASN A 28 8.08 35.35 19.14
C ASN A 28 8.33 33.85 19.43
N PRO A 29 9.60 33.42 19.61
CA PRO A 29 9.92 32.03 19.90
C PRO A 29 9.56 31.59 21.33
N ALA A 30 9.19 32.51 22.21
CA ALA A 30 8.86 32.20 23.61
C ALA A 30 7.44 31.66 23.82
N ILE A 31 6.65 31.48 22.74
CA ILE A 31 5.32 30.88 22.83
C ILE A 31 5.48 29.39 23.16
N SER A 32 5.25 29.02 24.42
CA SER A 32 5.31 27.63 24.88
C SER A 32 4.02 26.87 24.54
N LEU A 33 4.09 25.54 24.63
CA LEU A 33 2.91 24.67 24.49
C LEU A 33 1.86 24.96 25.59
N GLU A 34 2.31 25.35 26.78
CA GLU A 34 1.44 25.71 27.91
C GLU A 34 0.64 26.98 27.60
N ASN A 35 1.23 27.94 26.89
CA ASN A 35 0.51 29.15 26.47
C ASN A 35 -0.65 28.82 25.53
N VAL A 36 -0.44 27.88 24.60
CA VAL A 36 -1.48 27.40 23.68
C VAL A 36 -2.53 26.59 24.43
N ALA A 37 -2.13 25.73 25.37
CA ALA A 37 -3.05 24.95 26.20
C ALA A 37 -3.90 25.86 27.11
N GLN A 38 -3.31 26.88 27.73
CA GLN A 38 -4.04 27.87 28.53
C GLN A 38 -5.01 28.69 27.67
N ALA A 39 -4.61 29.08 26.46
CA ALA A 39 -5.50 29.77 25.53
C ALA A 39 -6.67 28.88 25.08
N ALA A 40 -6.42 27.58 24.88
CA ALA A 40 -7.43 26.58 24.60
C ALA A 40 -8.36 26.30 25.80
N LEU A 41 -7.95 26.57 27.03
CA LEU A 41 -8.78 26.41 28.24
C LEU A 41 -9.63 27.65 28.55
N ARG A 42 -9.42 28.77 27.85
CA ARG A 42 -10.25 29.98 28.05
C ARG A 42 -11.72 29.69 27.75
N GLU A 43 -12.58 30.22 28.59
CA GLU A 43 -14.04 30.20 28.37
C GLU A 43 -14.42 31.30 27.36
N GLY A 44 -15.38 31.01 26.49
CA GLY A 44 -15.83 31.91 25.43
C GLY A 44 -15.43 31.50 24.01
N PRO A 45 -15.83 32.29 23.00
CA PRO A 45 -15.74 31.94 21.58
C PRO A 45 -14.29 31.80 21.09
N ASP A 46 -13.37 32.59 21.64
CA ASP A 46 -11.96 32.54 21.26
C ASP A 46 -11.29 31.25 21.71
N GLY A 47 -11.50 30.83 22.97
CA GLY A 47 -11.00 29.56 23.47
C GLY A 47 -11.61 28.36 22.74
N GLN A 48 -12.89 28.45 22.36
CA GLN A 48 -13.55 27.42 21.55
C GLN A 48 -12.96 27.31 20.15
N LYS A 49 -12.69 28.44 19.49
CA LYS A 49 -12.06 28.48 18.16
C LYS A 49 -10.65 27.91 18.20
N ILE A 50 -9.89 28.19 19.27
CA ILE A 50 -8.55 27.62 19.49
C ILE A 50 -8.64 26.09 19.65
N ARG A 51 -9.55 25.57 20.48
CA ARG A 51 -9.78 24.12 20.63
C ARG A 51 -10.12 23.44 19.30
N GLN A 52 -11.06 24.00 18.55
CA GLN A 52 -11.44 23.47 17.23
C GLN A 52 -10.28 23.48 16.24
N THR A 53 -9.42 24.51 16.29
CA THR A 53 -8.24 24.60 15.44
C THR A 53 -7.19 23.55 15.82
N ILE A 54 -6.97 23.33 17.13
CA ILE A 54 -6.09 22.26 17.62
C ILE A 54 -6.60 20.89 17.17
N ASP A 55 -7.90 20.63 17.29
CA ASP A 55 -8.50 19.36 16.87
C ASP A 55 -8.37 19.14 15.36
N ALA A 56 -8.60 20.17 14.55
CA ALA A 56 -8.46 20.10 13.09
C ALA A 56 -7.00 19.84 12.65
N LEU A 57 -6.04 20.53 13.28
CA LEU A 57 -4.61 20.32 13.04
C LEU A 57 -4.17 18.94 13.52
N GLY A 58 -4.66 18.50 14.67
CA GLY A 58 -4.41 17.17 15.22
C GLY A 58 -4.93 16.07 14.33
N GLU A 59 -6.13 16.21 13.73
CA GLU A 59 -6.66 15.21 12.79
C GLU A 59 -5.88 15.22 11.46
N GLN A 60 -5.49 16.39 10.95
CA GLN A 60 -4.69 16.52 9.72
C GLN A 60 -3.30 15.86 9.87
N GLU A 61 -2.60 16.14 10.96
CA GLU A 61 -1.25 15.60 11.21
C GLU A 61 -1.31 14.14 11.68
N SER A 62 -2.34 13.74 12.43
CA SER A 62 -2.51 12.34 12.85
C SER A 62 -2.92 11.41 11.71
N ALA A 63 -3.35 11.93 10.55
CA ALA A 63 -3.54 11.12 9.34
C ALA A 63 -2.24 10.43 8.90
N TRP A 64 -1.09 11.09 9.07
CA TRP A 64 0.23 10.48 8.81
C TRP A 64 0.58 9.38 9.82
N LEU A 65 0.14 9.54 11.09
CA LEU A 65 0.29 8.54 12.14
C LEU A 65 -0.65 7.34 11.98
N ARG A 66 -1.80 7.49 11.30
CA ARG A 66 -2.65 6.34 10.93
C ARG A 66 -1.96 5.38 9.96
N ASN A 67 -1.06 5.92 9.12
CA ASN A 67 -0.35 5.16 8.09
C ASN A 67 1.04 4.66 8.52
N THR A 68 1.50 5.06 9.72
CA THR A 68 2.78 4.61 10.26
C THR A 68 2.52 3.59 11.37
N PRO A 69 2.91 2.31 11.22
CA PRO A 69 2.66 1.31 12.24
C PRO A 69 3.30 1.74 13.57
N PRO A 70 2.62 1.56 14.71
CA PRO A 70 3.26 1.73 16.01
C PRO A 70 4.50 0.83 16.08
N HIS A 71 5.51 1.28 16.83
CA HIS A 71 6.82 0.60 16.98
C HIS A 71 6.71 -0.88 17.43
N THR A 72 5.56 -1.29 17.96
CA THR A 72 5.23 -2.68 18.34
C THR A 72 4.81 -3.58 17.17
N LEU A 73 4.42 -3.02 16.02
CA LEU A 73 4.03 -3.74 14.80
C LEU A 73 5.09 -3.64 13.68
N ARG A 74 6.23 -3.02 13.97
CA ARG A 74 7.29 -2.69 13.01
C ARG A 74 8.31 -3.82 12.88
N SER A 75 7.85 -5.07 12.78
CA SER A 75 8.75 -6.17 12.43
C SER A 75 9.01 -6.18 10.93
N ASP A 76 10.21 -6.60 10.52
CA ASP A 76 10.56 -6.70 9.09
C ASP A 76 9.55 -7.54 8.32
N ARG A 77 8.99 -8.57 8.95
CA ARG A 77 7.93 -9.41 8.39
C ARG A 77 6.63 -8.66 8.12
N VAL A 78 6.22 -7.74 9.02
CA VAL A 78 5.02 -6.91 8.81
C VAL A 78 5.27 -5.86 7.72
N MET A 79 6.48 -5.28 7.68
CA MET A 79 6.85 -4.31 6.65
C MET A 79 6.97 -4.94 5.26
N GLN A 80 7.59 -6.13 5.16
CA GLN A 80 7.61 -6.93 3.94
C GLN A 80 6.19 -7.30 3.50
N SER A 81 5.32 -7.63 4.47
CA SER A 81 3.92 -7.97 4.18
C SER A 81 3.16 -6.81 3.55
N ARG A 82 3.24 -5.63 4.17
CA ARG A 82 2.64 -4.39 3.67
C ARG A 82 3.24 -3.93 2.34
N LYS A 83 4.55 -4.12 2.15
CA LYS A 83 5.21 -3.80 0.89
C LYS A 83 4.66 -4.67 -0.24
N ALA A 84 4.53 -5.98 -0.02
CA ALA A 84 3.98 -6.89 -1.02
C ALA A 84 2.48 -6.60 -1.31
N GLU A 85 1.70 -6.21 -0.30
CA GLU A 85 0.32 -5.75 -0.49
C GLU A 85 0.25 -4.46 -1.34
N ALA A 86 1.09 -3.47 -1.04
CA ALA A 86 1.17 -2.23 -1.82
C ALA A 86 1.65 -2.50 -3.25
N ASP A 87 2.63 -3.39 -3.44
CA ASP A 87 3.15 -3.78 -4.74
C ASP A 87 2.05 -4.48 -5.58
N ALA A 88 1.19 -5.30 -4.97
CA ALA A 88 0.02 -5.89 -5.62
C ALA A 88 -0.98 -4.83 -6.09
N PHE A 89 -1.33 -3.86 -5.23
CA PHE A 89 -2.19 -2.76 -5.64
C PHE A 89 -1.59 -1.92 -6.77
N ILE A 90 -0.30 -1.60 -6.71
CA ILE A 90 0.38 -0.86 -7.78
C ILE A 90 0.32 -1.64 -9.10
N ALA A 91 0.53 -2.95 -9.06
CA ALA A 91 0.47 -3.81 -10.24
C ALA A 91 -0.95 -3.86 -10.84
N ILE A 92 -1.99 -3.94 -10.00
CA ILE A 92 -3.39 -3.86 -10.45
C ILE A 92 -3.66 -2.53 -11.16
N HIS A 93 -3.28 -1.40 -10.55
CA HIS A 93 -3.50 -0.09 -11.18
C HIS A 93 -2.72 0.06 -12.48
N ARG A 94 -1.50 -0.46 -12.57
CA ARG A 94 -0.75 -0.50 -13.83
C ARG A 94 -1.47 -1.29 -14.90
N ALA A 95 -2.06 -2.45 -14.57
CA ALA A 95 -2.84 -3.23 -15.51
C ALA A 95 -4.08 -2.47 -16.02
N VAL A 96 -4.77 -1.75 -15.13
CA VAL A 96 -5.91 -0.90 -15.50
C VAL A 96 -5.47 0.25 -16.43
N ILE A 97 -4.37 0.93 -16.11
CA ILE A 97 -3.80 1.98 -16.96
C ILE A 97 -3.43 1.42 -18.34
N SER A 98 -2.79 0.25 -18.41
CA SER A 98 -2.48 -0.42 -19.67
C SER A 98 -3.75 -0.79 -20.45
N GLY A 99 -4.85 -1.09 -19.76
CA GLY A 99 -6.17 -1.28 -20.37
C GLY A 99 -6.67 0.00 -21.05
N VAL A 100 -6.61 1.13 -20.35
CA VAL A 100 -6.96 2.45 -20.91
C VAL A 100 -6.07 2.80 -22.12
N VAL A 101 -4.76 2.54 -22.03
CA VAL A 101 -3.82 2.76 -23.13
C VAL A 101 -4.17 1.89 -24.33
N PHE A 102 -4.51 0.61 -24.12
CA PHE A 102 -4.97 -0.27 -25.18
C PHE A 102 -6.25 0.24 -25.84
N GLU A 103 -7.22 0.71 -25.07
CA GLU A 103 -8.47 1.26 -25.59
C GLU A 103 -8.25 2.53 -26.41
N ALA A 104 -7.34 3.40 -25.97
CA ALA A 104 -6.98 4.64 -26.65
C ALA A 104 -6.05 4.45 -27.86
N ALA A 105 -5.42 3.29 -28.01
CA ALA A 105 -4.45 3.03 -29.07
C ALA A 105 -5.10 3.01 -30.47
N GLY A 106 -4.49 3.75 -31.40
CA GLY A 106 -4.86 3.70 -32.82
C GLY A 106 -4.50 2.35 -33.46
N ALA A 107 -5.02 2.10 -34.67
CA ALA A 107 -4.85 0.81 -35.35
C ALA A 107 -3.38 0.39 -35.56
N GLY A 108 -2.45 1.35 -35.70
CA GLY A 108 -1.02 1.07 -35.86
C GLY A 108 -0.33 0.56 -34.58
N ASP A 109 -0.78 1.02 -33.41
CA ASP A 109 -0.14 0.75 -32.12
C ASP A 109 -0.90 -0.31 -31.29
N LYS A 110 -2.09 -0.72 -31.77
CA LYS A 110 -3.01 -1.61 -31.04
C LYS A 110 -2.36 -2.93 -30.62
N ARG A 111 -1.48 -3.49 -31.46
CA ARG A 111 -0.77 -4.75 -31.17
C ARG A 111 0.29 -4.60 -30.08
N GLU A 112 1.01 -3.48 -30.08
CA GLU A 112 2.00 -3.19 -29.04
C GLU A 112 1.29 -2.93 -27.71
N ALA A 113 0.22 -2.13 -27.74
CA ALA A 113 -0.61 -1.86 -26.57
C ALA A 113 -1.25 -3.14 -25.99
N GLU A 114 -1.70 -4.07 -26.84
CA GLU A 114 -2.19 -5.38 -26.38
C GLU A 114 -1.10 -6.20 -25.70
N THR A 115 0.13 -6.16 -26.24
CA THR A 115 1.27 -6.87 -25.66
C THR A 115 1.64 -6.29 -24.29
N GLY A 116 1.69 -4.96 -24.18
CA GLY A 116 1.91 -4.27 -22.91
C GLY A 116 0.80 -4.53 -21.89
N LEU A 117 -0.45 -4.61 -22.34
CA LEU A 117 -1.59 -4.98 -21.49
C LEU A 117 -1.45 -6.43 -20.97
N ARG A 118 -1.15 -7.40 -21.84
CA ARG A 118 -0.91 -8.80 -21.43
C ARG A 118 0.19 -8.89 -20.39
N GLN A 119 1.33 -8.22 -20.62
CA GLN A 119 2.43 -8.20 -19.66
C GLN A 119 2.02 -7.59 -18.32
N SER A 120 1.24 -6.51 -18.35
CA SER A 120 0.76 -5.84 -17.13
C SER A 120 -0.22 -6.72 -16.36
N LEU A 121 -1.11 -7.44 -17.06
CA LEU A 121 -2.04 -8.40 -16.45
C LEU A 121 -1.31 -9.56 -15.80
N THR A 122 -0.35 -10.18 -16.50
CA THR A 122 0.47 -11.26 -15.92
C THR A 122 1.26 -10.78 -14.71
N SER A 123 1.83 -9.57 -14.76
CA SER A 123 2.57 -8.98 -13.64
C SER A 123 1.67 -8.72 -12.43
N ALA A 124 0.42 -8.29 -12.66
CA ALA A 124 -0.56 -8.10 -11.59
C ALA A 124 -0.94 -9.44 -10.93
N ILE A 125 -1.14 -10.49 -11.73
CA ILE A 125 -1.44 -11.84 -11.23
C ILE A 125 -0.28 -12.38 -10.38
N GLU A 126 0.96 -12.24 -10.84
CA GLU A 126 2.16 -12.64 -10.08
C GLU A 126 2.28 -11.86 -8.76
N ALA A 127 2.04 -10.55 -8.78
CA ALA A 127 2.09 -9.73 -7.56
C ALA A 127 0.99 -10.10 -6.56
N ILE A 128 -0.21 -10.47 -7.03
CA ILE A 128 -1.31 -10.93 -6.17
C ILE A 128 -0.98 -12.30 -5.56
N ASP A 129 -0.36 -13.21 -6.31
CA ASP A 129 0.01 -14.53 -5.77
C ASP A 129 1.14 -14.43 -4.74
N GLN A 130 2.08 -13.52 -4.95
CA GLN A 130 3.13 -13.18 -3.98
C GLN A 130 2.60 -12.36 -2.79
N ALA A 131 1.37 -11.85 -2.87
CA ALA A 131 0.78 -11.07 -1.79
C ALA A 131 0.57 -11.95 -0.54
N PRO A 132 0.98 -11.46 0.64
CA PRO A 132 0.77 -12.11 1.91
C PRO A 132 -0.69 -11.96 2.31
N GLY A 133 -1.30 -13.04 2.79
CA GLY A 133 -2.71 -13.06 3.15
C GLY A 133 -3.29 -14.45 3.04
N SER A 134 -4.56 -14.54 3.42
CA SER A 134 -5.34 -15.76 3.20
C SER A 134 -5.68 -15.93 1.72
N ARG A 135 -6.10 -17.13 1.34
CA ARG A 135 -6.65 -17.39 0.01
C ARG A 135 -7.81 -16.45 -0.33
N ALA A 136 -8.67 -16.15 0.65
CA ALA A 136 -9.81 -15.25 0.47
C ALA A 136 -9.37 -13.81 0.14
N ASP A 137 -8.28 -13.33 0.74
CA ASP A 137 -7.73 -12.00 0.44
C ASP A 137 -7.22 -11.93 -1.00
N ARG A 138 -6.52 -12.97 -1.46
CA ARG A 138 -6.05 -13.08 -2.85
C ARG A 138 -7.19 -13.19 -3.85
N GLU A 139 -8.22 -13.97 -3.53
CA GLU A 139 -9.44 -14.04 -4.35
C GLU A 139 -10.14 -12.68 -4.43
N GLY A 140 -10.15 -11.91 -3.34
CA GLY A 140 -10.62 -10.52 -3.32
C GLY A 140 -9.80 -9.60 -4.22
N LEU A 141 -8.46 -9.69 -4.19
CA LEU A 141 -7.58 -8.92 -5.08
C LEU A 141 -7.75 -9.30 -6.55
N LEU A 142 -7.94 -10.59 -6.85
CA LEU A 142 -8.23 -11.06 -8.22
C LEU A 142 -9.59 -10.57 -8.72
N ALA A 143 -10.63 -10.61 -7.86
CA ALA A 143 -11.93 -10.05 -8.18
C ALA A 143 -11.83 -8.55 -8.48
N ASN A 144 -11.09 -7.82 -7.63
CA ASN A 144 -10.84 -6.39 -7.82
C ASN A 144 -10.13 -6.08 -9.14
N LEU A 145 -9.05 -6.82 -9.47
CA LEU A 145 -8.37 -6.70 -10.77
C LEU A 145 -9.34 -6.91 -11.93
N ARG A 146 -10.16 -7.97 -11.88
CA ARG A 146 -11.14 -8.28 -12.93
C ARG A 146 -12.16 -7.17 -13.09
N ASP A 147 -12.75 -6.70 -11.99
CA ASP A 147 -13.78 -5.68 -12.02
C ASP A 147 -13.25 -4.35 -12.59
N GLN A 148 -12.07 -3.90 -12.16
CA GLN A 148 -11.49 -2.65 -12.63
C GLN A 148 -11.08 -2.71 -14.11
N VAL A 149 -10.45 -3.80 -14.54
CA VAL A 149 -9.99 -3.97 -15.93
C VAL A 149 -11.17 -4.11 -16.90
N ILE A 150 -12.25 -4.79 -16.49
CA ILE A 150 -13.47 -4.88 -17.30
C ILE A 150 -14.18 -3.52 -17.36
N ALA A 151 -14.20 -2.75 -16.26
CA ALA A 151 -14.88 -1.46 -16.21
C ALA A 151 -14.29 -0.41 -17.18
N VAL A 152 -13.00 -0.52 -17.52
CA VAL A 152 -12.35 0.41 -18.46
C VAL A 152 -12.37 -0.06 -19.92
N ALA A 153 -12.84 -1.29 -20.19
CA ALA A 153 -12.84 -1.86 -21.53
C ALA A 153 -14.12 -1.51 -22.32
N SER A 154 -13.99 -1.17 -23.60
CA SER A 154 -15.15 -1.07 -24.50
C SER A 154 -15.72 -2.44 -24.88
N ASP A 155 -14.85 -3.45 -24.99
CA ASP A 155 -15.23 -4.87 -25.16
C ASP A 155 -14.87 -5.67 -23.90
N GLY A 156 -15.85 -5.80 -23.01
CA GLY A 156 -15.69 -6.53 -21.76
C GLY A 156 -15.47 -8.04 -21.94
N ASP A 157 -15.94 -8.65 -23.03
CA ASP A 157 -15.78 -10.09 -23.26
C ASP A 157 -14.40 -10.41 -23.81
N PHE A 158 -13.88 -9.57 -24.71
CA PHE A 158 -12.47 -9.60 -25.10
C PHE A 158 -11.55 -9.47 -23.87
N MET A 159 -11.83 -8.50 -22.99
CA MET A 159 -11.01 -8.26 -21.82
C MET A 159 -11.03 -9.44 -20.82
N LYS A 160 -12.19 -10.07 -20.63
CA LYS A 160 -12.30 -11.32 -19.85
C LYS A 160 -11.47 -12.45 -20.46
N GLN A 161 -11.50 -12.62 -21.78
CA GLN A 161 -10.69 -13.65 -22.45
C GLN A 161 -9.20 -13.36 -22.30
N LEU A 162 -8.79 -12.12 -22.48
CA LEU A 162 -7.40 -11.69 -22.31
C LEU A 162 -6.89 -11.95 -20.90
N LEU A 163 -7.71 -11.65 -19.89
CA LEU A 163 -7.39 -11.90 -18.49
C LEU A 163 -7.26 -13.41 -18.21
N ARG A 164 -8.17 -14.24 -18.72
CA ARG A 164 -8.05 -15.72 -18.62
C ARG A 164 -6.78 -16.25 -19.30
N HIS A 165 -6.43 -15.72 -20.47
CA HIS A 165 -5.20 -16.13 -21.17
C HIS A 165 -3.95 -15.72 -20.36
N SER A 166 -3.99 -14.55 -19.71
CA SER A 166 -2.90 -14.08 -18.85
C SER A 166 -2.75 -14.94 -17.58
N GLU A 167 -3.87 -15.38 -16.99
CA GLU A 167 -3.89 -16.35 -15.89
C GLU A 167 -3.30 -17.70 -16.30
N GLN A 168 -3.70 -18.24 -17.45
CA GLN A 168 -3.16 -19.50 -17.97
C GLN A 168 -1.66 -19.40 -18.26
N ALA A 169 -1.21 -18.30 -18.85
CA ALA A 169 0.20 -18.05 -19.12
C ALA A 169 1.02 -17.97 -17.82
N TYR A 170 0.49 -17.31 -16.79
CA TYR A 170 1.11 -17.26 -15.47
C TYR A 170 1.26 -18.67 -14.86
N LEU A 171 0.18 -19.45 -14.84
CA LEU A 171 0.18 -20.80 -14.27
C LEU A 171 1.12 -21.75 -15.02
N ALA A 172 1.20 -21.64 -16.35
CA ALA A 172 2.16 -22.42 -17.14
C ALA A 172 3.60 -22.06 -16.78
N ALA A 173 3.92 -20.76 -16.68
CA ALA A 173 5.25 -20.31 -16.28
C ALA A 173 5.62 -20.71 -14.85
N ASP A 174 4.67 -20.70 -13.92
CA ASP A 174 4.89 -21.12 -12.53
C ASP A 174 5.11 -22.65 -12.42
N LEU A 175 4.37 -23.42 -13.21
CA LEU A 175 4.59 -24.86 -13.35
C LEU A 175 6.00 -25.16 -13.88
N ASP A 176 6.44 -24.47 -14.93
CA ASP A 176 7.79 -24.63 -15.49
C ASP A 176 8.87 -24.24 -14.47
N LYS A 177 8.69 -23.11 -13.76
CA LYS A 177 9.59 -22.70 -12.66
C LYS A 177 9.67 -23.77 -11.57
N THR A 178 8.55 -24.41 -11.24
CA THR A 178 8.48 -25.46 -10.22
C THR A 178 9.20 -26.72 -10.68
N PHE A 179 8.94 -27.20 -11.90
CA PHE A 179 9.64 -28.37 -12.44
C PHE A 179 11.13 -28.14 -12.64
N ALA A 180 11.56 -26.93 -13.02
CA ALA A 180 12.97 -26.59 -13.15
C ALA A 180 13.76 -26.76 -11.84
N ARG A 181 13.13 -26.51 -10.67
CA ARG A 181 13.75 -26.73 -9.35
C ARG A 181 14.02 -28.21 -9.06
N TYR A 182 13.21 -29.11 -9.63
CA TYR A 182 13.41 -30.56 -9.48
C TYR A 182 14.36 -31.13 -10.53
N ALA A 183 14.42 -30.53 -11.72
CA ALA A 183 15.30 -30.98 -12.81
C ALA A 183 16.77 -30.57 -12.60
N ASN A 184 17.03 -29.44 -11.93
CA ASN A 184 18.37 -28.95 -11.60
C ASN A 184 18.55 -28.80 -10.08
N PRO A 185 18.75 -29.89 -9.33
CA PRO A 185 19.05 -29.80 -7.91
C PRO A 185 20.44 -29.17 -7.74
N SER A 186 20.51 -27.87 -7.47
CA SER A 186 21.68 -27.25 -6.85
C SER A 186 21.72 -27.65 -5.37
N LEU A 187 21.80 -28.95 -5.11
CA LEU A 187 22.10 -29.47 -3.79
C LEU A 187 23.59 -29.83 -3.84
N SER A 188 24.43 -28.93 -3.34
CA SER A 188 25.74 -29.35 -2.82
C SER A 188 25.45 -30.41 -1.77
N ARG A 189 25.65 -31.68 -2.15
CA ARG A 189 25.56 -32.82 -1.25
C ARG A 189 26.50 -32.51 -0.08
N SER A 190 25.98 -32.52 1.14
CA SER A 190 26.81 -32.38 2.34
C SER A 190 27.69 -33.62 2.48
N GLU A 191 28.82 -33.65 1.78
CA GLU A 191 29.92 -34.60 2.00
C GLU A 191 30.74 -34.11 3.21
N ASP A 192 30.21 -34.22 4.43
CA ASP A 192 30.97 -33.83 5.64
C ASP A 192 30.54 -34.61 6.90
N LEU A 193 30.14 -35.88 6.76
CA LEU A 193 29.82 -36.73 7.93
C LEU A 193 30.34 -38.17 7.87
N ASP A 194 31.38 -38.46 7.06
CA ASP A 194 32.11 -39.75 7.09
C ASP A 194 33.57 -39.55 7.55
N GLY A 195 33.75 -38.78 8.63
CA GLY A 195 35.06 -38.41 9.18
C GLY A 195 35.19 -38.67 10.69
N TYR A 196 34.77 -39.83 11.19
CA TYR A 196 35.14 -40.29 12.53
C TYR A 196 35.57 -41.76 12.50
N GLY A 197 36.88 -41.97 12.24
CA GLY A 197 37.62 -43.14 12.72
C GLY A 197 38.27 -42.78 14.06
N PRO A 198 38.30 -43.71 15.01
CA PRO A 198 39.44 -44.61 15.11
C PRO A 198 39.08 -46.10 15.03
#